data_AF-A0A6S6TA62-F1
#
_entry.id   AF-A0A6S6TA62-F1
#
_cell.length_a   1.000
_cell.length_b   1.000
_cell.length_c   1.000
_cell.angle_alpha   90.00
_cell.angle_beta   90.00
_cell.angle_gamma   90.00
#
_symmetry.space_group_name_H-M   'P 1'
#
loop_
_entity.id
_entity.type
_entity.pdbx_description
1 polymer ?
#
loop_
_entity_poly.entity_id
_entity_poly.type
_entity_poly.pdbx_seq_one_letter_code
_entity_poly.pdbx_strand_id
1 'polypeptide(L)'
;MSFKIIEKSLLPLFLATIFIVAFHWQFTTIYAYLIEHFTEEKLSTLYAHLFIYSFLSFSLFLFFMNLFNQFFKSKLFIIIISIMLLTFYGLSYEIHYDPIKYFMNYPLTINGLMSMVLFLVSILIYALYSMFITLFNKLIPFSHSFILLFISLVYSVWFINFYCYPIATILTQFKH
;
A
#
# COMPACT_ATOMS: atom_id res chain seq x y z
N MET A 1 29.71 -24.20 -6.48
CA MET A 1 28.77 -23.20 -5.92
C MET A 1 29.09 -23.07 -4.44
N SER A 2 29.63 -21.94 -3.97
CA SER A 2 30.24 -21.87 -2.64
C SER A 2 29.23 -21.65 -1.52
N PHE A 3 29.44 -22.27 -0.36
CA PHE A 3 28.62 -22.13 0.86
C PHE A 3 28.33 -20.66 1.24
N LYS A 4 29.27 -19.74 0.94
CA LYS A 4 29.12 -18.28 1.11
C LYS A 4 27.98 -17.67 0.29
N ILE A 5 27.66 -18.22 -0.87
CA ILE A 5 26.54 -17.73 -1.71
C ILE A 5 25.21 -18.13 -1.07
N ILE A 6 25.13 -19.35 -0.52
CA ILE A 6 23.94 -19.88 0.16
C ILE A 6 23.66 -19.06 1.43
N GLU A 7 24.69 -18.80 2.23
CA GLU A 7 24.58 -18.00 3.46
C GLU A 7 24.17 -16.54 3.17
N LYS A 8 24.73 -15.94 2.12
CA LYS A 8 24.36 -14.58 1.67
C LYS A 8 22.97 -14.46 1.05
N SER A 9 22.34 -15.57 0.67
CA SER A 9 21.00 -15.57 0.05
C SER A 9 19.89 -15.99 1.01
N LEU A 10 20.19 -16.75 2.07
CA LEU A 10 19.22 -17.22 3.05
C LEU A 10 18.50 -16.09 3.80
N LEU A 11 19.22 -15.09 4.33
CA LEU A 11 18.60 -13.99 5.08
C LEU A 11 17.67 -13.13 4.19
N PRO A 12 18.07 -12.70 2.99
CA PRO A 12 17.18 -12.09 2.00
C PRO A 12 15.91 -12.90 1.70
N LEU A 13 16.05 -14.22 1.53
CA LEU A 13 14.94 -15.13 1.25
C LEU A 13 13.98 -15.24 2.45
N PHE A 14 14.52 -15.33 3.66
CA PHE A 14 13.73 -15.36 4.89
C PHE A 14 12.93 -14.07 5.07
N LEU A 15 13.56 -12.91 4.88
CA LEU A 15 12.88 -11.62 4.94
C LEU A 15 11.81 -11.47 3.86
N ALA A 16 12.09 -11.89 2.63
CA ALA A 16 11.09 -11.92 1.56
C ALA A 16 9.89 -12.79 1.94
N THR A 17 10.13 -13.95 2.57
CA THR A 17 9.07 -14.86 3.03
C THR A 17 8.20 -14.20 4.11
N ILE A 18 8.79 -13.55 5.11
CA ILE A 18 8.04 -12.79 6.13
C ILE A 18 7.18 -11.73 5.47
N PHE A 19 7.75 -10.98 4.51
CA PHE A 19 7.05 -9.93 3.80
C PHE A 19 5.84 -10.46 3.01
N ILE A 20 6.00 -11.58 2.33
CA ILE A 20 4.93 -12.24 1.57
C ILE A 20 3.83 -12.73 2.50
N VAL A 21 4.18 -13.39 3.61
CA VAL A 21 3.19 -13.91 4.57
C VAL A 21 2.42 -12.76 5.22
N ALA A 22 3.10 -11.70 5.65
CA ALA A 22 2.45 -10.53 6.23
C ALA A 22 1.49 -9.88 5.22
N PHE A 23 1.91 -9.74 3.97
CA PHE A 23 1.08 -9.19 2.90
C PHE A 23 -0.13 -10.10 2.59
N HIS A 24 0.08 -11.41 2.43
CA HIS A 24 -1.02 -12.35 2.21
C HIS A 24 -2.03 -12.36 3.37
N TRP A 25 -1.54 -12.33 4.60
CA TRP A 25 -2.39 -12.27 5.80
C TRP A 25 -3.26 -11.01 5.80
N GLN A 26 -2.70 -9.85 5.42
CA GLN A 26 -3.45 -8.60 5.28
C GLN A 26 -4.67 -8.72 4.34
N PHE A 27 -4.49 -9.33 3.16
CA PHE A 27 -5.60 -9.50 2.20
C PHE A 27 -6.59 -10.59 2.61
N THR A 28 -6.13 -11.67 3.21
CA THR A 28 -7.01 -12.80 3.54
C THR A 28 -7.79 -12.62 4.83
N THR A 29 -7.28 -11.82 5.78
CA THR A 29 -7.93 -11.62 7.08
C THR A 29 -8.44 -10.20 7.27
N ILE A 30 -7.59 -9.18 7.17
CA ILE A 30 -7.98 -7.80 7.48
C ILE A 30 -8.96 -7.26 6.45
N TYR A 31 -8.74 -7.53 5.16
CA TYR A 31 -9.67 -7.09 4.12
C TYR A 31 -11.05 -7.77 4.27
N ALA A 32 -11.08 -9.07 4.54
CA ALA A 32 -12.33 -9.79 4.81
C ALA A 32 -13.04 -9.26 6.07
N TYR A 33 -12.28 -8.99 7.13
CA TYR A 33 -12.80 -8.37 8.35
C TYR A 33 -13.41 -6.99 8.08
N LEU A 34 -12.77 -6.15 7.25
CA LEU A 34 -13.33 -4.86 6.86
C LEU A 34 -14.63 -5.02 6.06
N ILE A 35 -14.73 -6.00 5.18
CA ILE A 35 -16.00 -6.24 4.47
C ILE A 35 -17.09 -6.69 5.44
N GLU A 36 -16.78 -7.65 6.32
CA GLU A 36 -17.72 -8.22 7.28
C GLU A 36 -18.19 -7.19 8.31
N HIS A 37 -17.30 -6.33 8.80
CA HIS A 37 -17.64 -5.34 9.82
C HIS A 37 -18.52 -4.20 9.30
N PHE A 38 -18.45 -3.93 8.00
CA PHE A 38 -19.20 -2.85 7.36
C PHE A 38 -20.41 -3.38 6.55
N THR A 39 -20.83 -4.64 6.75
CA THR A 39 -22.03 -5.21 6.09
C THR A 39 -23.30 -4.41 6.37
N GLU A 40 -23.35 -3.67 7.48
CA GLU A 40 -24.47 -2.81 7.89
C GLU A 40 -24.22 -1.31 7.66
N GLU A 41 -23.02 -0.92 7.24
CA GLU A 41 -22.65 0.48 7.02
C GLU A 41 -22.96 1.00 5.60
N LYS A 42 -22.86 2.32 5.40
CA LYS A 42 -22.96 2.93 4.07
C LYS A 42 -21.85 2.37 3.19
N LEU A 43 -22.23 1.76 2.06
CA LEU A 43 -21.33 1.19 1.04
C LEU A 43 -20.15 2.10 0.65
N SER A 44 -20.34 3.43 0.66
CA SER A 44 -19.28 4.41 0.41
C SER A 44 -18.16 4.39 1.45
N THR A 45 -18.51 4.20 2.73
CA THR A 45 -17.57 4.14 3.85
C THR A 45 -16.71 2.88 3.77
N LEU A 46 -17.33 1.75 3.44
CA LEU A 46 -16.60 0.50 3.18
C LEU A 46 -15.56 0.70 2.06
N TYR A 47 -16.00 1.17 0.89
CA TYR A 47 -15.07 1.38 -0.24
C TYR A 47 -14.00 2.42 0.06
N ALA A 48 -14.27 3.44 0.88
CA ALA A 48 -13.27 4.40 1.32
C ALA A 48 -12.16 3.74 2.17
N HIS A 49 -12.54 2.87 3.12
CA HIS A 49 -11.59 2.10 3.91
C HIS A 49 -10.79 1.13 3.04
N LEU A 50 -11.45 0.39 2.15
CA LEU A 50 -10.79 -0.57 1.26
C LEU A 50 -9.78 0.13 0.32
N PHE A 51 -10.12 1.33 -0.16
CA PHE A 51 -9.22 2.16 -0.96
C PHE A 51 -7.97 2.54 -0.18
N ILE A 52 -8.13 3.21 0.98
CA ILE A 52 -6.98 3.62 1.80
C ILE A 52 -6.15 2.44 2.25
N TYR A 53 -6.79 1.36 2.69
CA TYR A 53 -6.11 0.16 3.12
C TYR A 53 -5.20 -0.41 2.03
N SER A 54 -5.72 -0.52 0.80
CA SER A 54 -4.97 -1.03 -0.34
C SER A 54 -3.72 -0.19 -0.63
N PHE A 55 -3.90 1.12 -0.80
CA PHE A 55 -2.82 2.00 -1.25
C PHE A 55 -1.84 2.39 -0.14
N LEU A 56 -2.30 2.52 1.11
CA LEU A 56 -1.41 2.74 2.25
C LEU A 56 -0.54 1.52 2.55
N SER A 57 -1.12 0.32 2.49
CA SER A 57 -0.37 -0.92 2.65
C SER A 57 0.69 -1.05 1.55
N PHE A 58 0.36 -0.66 0.31
CA PHE A 58 1.35 -0.60 -0.78
C PHE A 58 2.50 0.38 -0.48
N SER A 59 2.18 1.61 -0.05
CA SER A 59 3.19 2.61 0.30
C SER A 59 4.10 2.17 1.44
N LEU A 60 3.54 1.56 2.49
CA LEU A 60 4.32 0.98 3.59
C LEU A 60 5.25 -0.11 3.09
N PHE A 61 4.75 -0.98 2.21
CA PHE A 61 5.55 -2.04 1.62
C PHE A 61 6.73 -1.48 0.81
N LEU A 62 6.48 -0.49 -0.05
CA LEU A 62 7.53 0.19 -0.82
C LEU A 62 8.59 0.82 0.08
N PHE A 63 8.15 1.48 1.16
CA PHE A 63 9.05 2.05 2.16
C PHE A 63 9.96 0.99 2.80
N PHE A 64 9.38 -0.11 3.30
CA PHE A 64 10.16 -1.16 3.93
C PHE A 64 11.09 -1.87 2.95
N MET A 65 10.65 -2.13 1.72
CA MET A 65 11.51 -2.69 0.68
C MET A 65 12.74 -1.81 0.44
N ASN A 66 12.54 -0.50 0.31
CA ASN A 66 13.63 0.45 0.09
C ASN A 66 14.57 0.52 1.28
N LEU A 67 14.03 0.49 2.50
CA LEU A 67 14.79 0.42 3.73
C LEU A 67 15.66 -0.85 3.79
N PHE A 68 15.07 -2.02 3.51
CA PHE A 68 15.82 -3.28 3.50
C PHE A 68 16.85 -3.33 2.38
N ASN A 69 16.56 -2.75 1.22
CA ASN A 69 17.54 -2.64 0.15
C ASN A 69 18.74 -1.78 0.59
N GLN A 70 18.54 -0.70 1.36
CA GLN A 70 19.65 0.08 1.91
C GLN A 70 20.54 -0.73 2.86
N PHE A 71 19.95 -1.59 3.70
CA PHE A 71 20.69 -2.41 4.65
C PHE A 71 21.39 -3.61 3.99
N PHE A 72 20.70 -4.35 3.13
CA PHE A 72 21.17 -5.63 2.59
C PHE A 72 21.84 -5.53 1.23
N LYS A 73 21.53 -4.50 0.44
CA LYS A 73 22.08 -4.25 -0.91
C LYS A 73 22.07 -5.51 -1.80
N SER A 74 21.03 -6.34 -1.65
CA SER A 74 20.94 -7.65 -2.29
C SER A 74 20.08 -7.60 -3.54
N LYS A 75 20.68 -7.81 -4.72
CA LYS A 75 19.94 -7.93 -5.99
C LYS A 75 18.86 -9.00 -5.95
N LEU A 76 19.15 -10.12 -5.27
CA LEU A 76 18.25 -11.26 -5.19
C LEU A 76 17.03 -10.93 -4.34
N PHE A 77 17.21 -10.19 -3.24
CA PHE A 77 16.12 -9.63 -2.43
C PHE A 77 15.18 -8.75 -3.28
N ILE A 78 15.78 -7.81 -4.01
CA ILE A 78 15.07 -6.86 -4.86
C ILE A 78 14.21 -7.57 -5.91
N ILE A 79 14.81 -8.52 -6.64
CA ILE A 79 14.13 -9.22 -7.74
C ILE A 79 12.97 -10.04 -7.18
N ILE A 80 13.18 -10.82 -6.11
CA ILE A 80 12.14 -11.65 -5.51
C ILE A 80 10.97 -10.79 -5.04
N ILE A 81 11.24 -9.71 -4.31
CA ILE A 81 10.18 -8.84 -3.79
C ILE A 81 9.46 -8.10 -4.91
N SER A 82 10.16 -7.62 -5.92
CA SER A 82 9.52 -6.90 -7.04
C SER A 82 8.60 -7.81 -7.84
N ILE A 83 9.04 -9.05 -8.14
CA ILE A 83 8.22 -10.06 -8.80
C ILE A 83 7.01 -10.39 -7.94
N MET A 84 7.22 -10.64 -6.64
CA MET A 84 6.13 -10.98 -5.72
C MET A 84 5.09 -9.87 -5.59
N LEU A 85 5.52 -8.61 -5.48
CA LEU A 85 4.61 -7.47 -5.50
C LEU A 85 3.77 -7.41 -6.77
N LEU A 86 4.41 -7.54 -7.93
CA LEU A 86 3.72 -7.53 -9.22
C LEU A 86 2.72 -8.68 -9.33
N THR A 87 3.10 -9.88 -8.89
CA THR A 87 2.21 -11.04 -8.87
C THR A 87 1.05 -10.82 -7.93
N PHE A 88 1.27 -10.33 -6.71
CA PHE A 88 0.21 -10.11 -5.73
C PHE A 88 -0.78 -9.01 -6.14
N TYR A 89 -0.29 -7.83 -6.54
CA TYR A 89 -1.16 -6.73 -6.99
C TYR A 89 -1.84 -7.05 -8.32
N GLY A 90 -1.18 -7.81 -9.20
CA GLY A 90 -1.76 -8.27 -10.45
C GLY A 90 -2.86 -9.32 -10.23
N LEU A 91 -2.64 -10.30 -9.36
CA LEU A 91 -3.64 -11.33 -9.03
C LEU A 91 -4.79 -10.77 -8.19
N SER A 92 -4.53 -9.76 -7.37
CA SER A 92 -5.54 -9.09 -6.53
C SER A 92 -6.19 -7.88 -7.22
N TYR A 93 -6.15 -7.82 -8.55
CA TYR A 93 -6.60 -6.62 -9.27
C TYR A 93 -8.07 -6.28 -8.99
N GLU A 94 -8.94 -7.28 -8.85
CA GLU A 94 -10.38 -7.09 -8.59
C GLU A 94 -10.61 -6.35 -7.27
N ILE A 95 -9.87 -6.75 -6.23
CA ILE A 95 -9.89 -6.16 -4.88
C ILE A 95 -9.52 -4.67 -4.92
N HIS A 96 -8.59 -4.29 -5.80
CA HIS A 96 -8.15 -2.90 -5.97
C HIS A 96 -9.03 -2.10 -6.93
N TYR A 97 -9.62 -2.77 -7.91
CA TYR A 97 -10.43 -2.15 -8.95
C TYR A 97 -11.82 -1.77 -8.44
N ASP A 98 -12.43 -2.58 -7.58
CA ASP A 98 -13.80 -2.35 -7.11
C ASP A 98 -13.99 -1.01 -6.36
N PRO A 99 -13.12 -0.61 -5.40
CA PRO A 99 -13.20 0.71 -4.79
C PRO A 99 -13.05 1.85 -5.79
N ILE A 100 -12.15 1.69 -6.78
CA ILE A 100 -11.92 2.71 -7.81
C ILE A 100 -13.16 2.86 -8.68
N LYS A 101 -13.71 1.74 -9.17
CA LYS A 101 -14.91 1.69 -10.00
C LYS A 101 -16.11 2.30 -9.26
N TYR A 102 -16.25 2.00 -7.96
CA TYR A 102 -17.29 2.59 -7.13
C TYR A 102 -17.21 4.12 -7.13
N PHE A 103 -16.05 4.70 -6.81
CA PHE A 103 -15.88 6.15 -6.78
C PHE A 103 -15.82 6.81 -8.16
N MET A 104 -15.68 6.07 -9.25
CA MET A 104 -15.89 6.63 -10.60
C MET A 104 -17.37 6.76 -10.93
N ASN A 105 -18.19 5.79 -10.53
CA ASN A 105 -19.63 5.77 -10.82
C ASN A 105 -20.46 6.61 -9.83
N TYR A 106 -19.98 6.73 -8.59
CA TYR A 106 -20.57 7.54 -7.53
C TYR A 106 -19.53 8.54 -7.04
N PRO A 107 -19.20 9.55 -7.87
CA PRO A 107 -18.03 10.37 -7.65
C PRO A 107 -18.13 11.16 -6.37
N LEU A 108 -17.00 11.16 -5.66
CA LEU A 108 -16.67 12.17 -4.68
C LEU A 108 -16.83 13.57 -5.31
N THR A 109 -16.73 14.62 -4.49
CA THR A 109 -16.53 15.97 -5.02
C THR A 109 -15.38 15.96 -6.04
N ILE A 110 -15.42 16.84 -7.06
CA ILE A 110 -14.40 16.90 -8.13
C ILE A 110 -12.97 16.92 -7.54
N ASN A 111 -12.78 17.71 -6.47
CA ASN A 111 -11.51 17.78 -5.74
C ASN A 111 -11.13 16.44 -5.07
N GLY A 112 -12.10 15.73 -4.50
CA GLY A 112 -11.92 14.40 -3.90
C GLY A 112 -11.49 13.35 -4.92
N LEU A 113 -12.21 13.24 -6.05
CA LEU A 113 -11.87 12.33 -7.13
C LEU A 113 -10.48 12.63 -7.71
N MET A 114 -10.19 13.91 -7.96
CA MET A 114 -8.87 14.33 -8.45
C MET A 114 -7.75 13.96 -7.47
N SER A 115 -7.97 14.18 -6.17
CA SER A 115 -6.99 13.80 -5.13
C SER A 115 -6.75 12.28 -5.08
N MET A 116 -7.80 11.48 -5.26
CA MET A 116 -7.75 10.02 -5.29
C MET A 116 -6.93 9.52 -6.47
N VAL A 117 -7.17 10.06 -7.65
CA VAL A 117 -6.41 9.73 -8.87
C VAL A 117 -4.95 10.17 -8.72
N LEU A 118 -4.70 11.39 -8.25
CA LEU A 118 -3.34 11.89 -8.04
C LEU A 118 -2.58 11.03 -7.03
N PHE A 119 -3.22 10.61 -5.95
CA PHE A 119 -2.61 9.74 -4.94
C PHE A 119 -2.21 8.39 -5.53
N LEU A 120 -3.14 7.74 -6.23
CA LEU A 120 -2.91 6.45 -6.88
C LEU A 120 -1.78 6.54 -7.91
N VAL A 121 -1.85 7.51 -8.82
CA VAL A 121 -0.82 7.73 -9.85
C VAL A 121 0.54 8.03 -9.23
N SER A 122 0.60 8.85 -8.17
CA SER A 122 1.86 9.18 -7.49
C SER A 122 2.52 7.94 -6.89
N ILE A 123 1.74 7.09 -6.23
CA ILE A 123 2.27 5.85 -5.64
C ILE A 123 2.77 4.91 -6.74
N LEU A 124 2.01 4.74 -7.83
CA LEU A 124 2.42 3.88 -8.94
C LEU A 124 3.69 4.40 -9.62
N ILE A 125 3.78 5.69 -9.90
CA ILE A 125 4.99 6.32 -10.46
C ILE A 125 6.17 6.09 -9.52
N TYR A 126 5.99 6.29 -8.22
CA TYR A 126 7.04 6.05 -7.25
C TYR A 126 7.45 4.57 -7.21
N ALA A 127 6.50 3.63 -7.25
CA ALA A 127 6.80 2.21 -7.29
C ALA A 127 7.65 1.83 -8.51
N LEU A 128 7.27 2.32 -9.71
CA LEU A 128 8.02 2.10 -10.93
C LEU A 128 9.42 2.73 -10.87
N TYR A 129 9.51 3.98 -10.41
CA TYR A 129 10.78 4.66 -10.17
C TYR A 129 11.66 3.87 -9.20
N SER A 130 11.06 3.38 -8.12
CA SER A 130 11.72 2.61 -7.07
C SER A 130 12.29 1.32 -7.63
N MET A 131 11.46 0.53 -8.32
CA MET A 131 11.89 -0.70 -8.99
C MET A 131 13.01 -0.43 -10.00
N PHE A 132 12.84 0.60 -10.84
CA PHE A 132 13.83 0.97 -11.84
C PHE A 132 15.19 1.28 -11.21
N ILE A 133 15.27 2.21 -10.26
CA ILE A 133 16.53 2.56 -9.57
C ILE A 133 17.18 1.33 -8.92
N THR A 134 16.33 0.51 -8.30
CA THR A 134 16.79 -0.64 -7.55
C THR A 134 17.37 -1.74 -8.46
N LEU A 135 16.86 -1.87 -9.70
CA LEU A 135 17.44 -2.73 -10.75
C LEU A 135 18.83 -2.27 -11.21
N PHE A 136 19.11 -0.96 -11.21
CA PHE A 136 20.42 -0.40 -11.58
C PHE A 136 21.43 -0.38 -10.43
N ASN A 137 21.24 -1.18 -9.37
CA ASN A 137 22.12 -1.22 -8.21
C ASN A 137 22.29 0.13 -7.49
N LYS A 138 21.38 1.07 -7.71
CA LYS A 138 21.39 2.36 -7.04
C LYS A 138 20.49 2.29 -5.82
N LEU A 139 20.86 3.03 -4.79
CA LEU A 139 20.05 3.19 -3.60
C LEU A 139 19.16 4.40 -3.75
N ILE A 140 17.88 4.24 -3.46
CA ILE A 140 16.96 5.37 -3.34
C ILE A 140 17.33 6.10 -2.05
N PRO A 141 17.49 7.43 -2.08
CA PRO A 141 17.72 8.21 -0.87
C PRO A 141 16.62 7.94 0.17
N PHE A 142 17.01 7.74 1.43
CA PHE A 142 16.06 7.47 2.51
C PHE A 142 15.01 8.58 2.62
N SER A 143 15.43 9.84 2.43
CA SER A 143 14.56 11.01 2.40
C SER A 143 13.40 10.87 1.40
N HIS A 144 13.64 10.33 0.21
CA HIS A 144 12.58 10.16 -0.80
C HIS A 144 11.53 9.14 -0.34
N SER A 145 11.98 8.02 0.24
CA SER A 145 11.07 7.00 0.77
C SER A 145 10.26 7.53 1.95
N PHE A 146 10.91 8.30 2.82
CA PHE A 146 10.26 8.90 3.98
C PHE A 146 9.23 9.97 3.58
N ILE A 147 9.56 10.84 2.62
CA ILE A 147 8.63 11.87 2.10
C ILE A 147 7.38 11.22 1.52
N LEU A 148 7.53 10.17 0.70
CA LEU A 148 6.38 9.45 0.14
C LEU A 148 5.51 8.83 1.24
N LEU A 149 6.12 8.18 2.23
CA LEU A 149 5.40 7.60 3.35
C LEU A 149 4.61 8.67 4.11
N PHE A 150 5.25 9.81 4.39
CA PHE A 150 4.60 10.92 5.07
C PHE A 150 3.40 11.47 4.28
N ILE A 151 3.57 11.71 2.97
CA ILE A 151 2.47 12.13 2.08
C ILE A 151 1.34 11.09 2.10
N SER A 152 1.68 9.80 2.06
CA SER A 152 0.69 8.73 2.07
C SER A 152 -0.10 8.66 3.38
N LEU A 153 0.57 8.84 4.51
CA LEU A 153 -0.08 8.90 5.82
C LEU A 153 -0.98 10.13 5.94
N VAL A 154 -0.49 11.32 5.57
CA VAL A 154 -1.27 12.56 5.62
C VAL A 154 -2.51 12.46 4.72
N TYR A 155 -2.34 11.95 3.50
CA TYR A 155 -3.46 11.73 2.59
C TYR A 155 -4.47 10.73 3.16
N SER A 156 -3.99 9.62 3.73
CA SER A 156 -4.86 8.60 4.33
C SER A 156 -5.69 9.16 5.49
N VAL A 157 -5.05 9.92 6.40
CA VAL A 157 -5.74 10.58 7.52
C VAL A 157 -6.79 11.57 7.01
N TRP A 158 -6.43 12.38 6.02
CA TRP A 158 -7.37 13.32 5.40
C TRP A 158 -8.56 12.59 4.77
N PHE A 159 -8.31 11.55 3.96
CA PHE A 159 -9.36 10.82 3.25
C PHE A 159 -10.30 10.09 4.22
N ILE A 160 -9.76 9.45 5.26
CA ILE A 160 -10.54 8.81 6.32
C ILE A 160 -11.43 9.84 7.03
N ASN A 161 -10.88 11.00 7.39
CA ASN A 161 -11.66 12.05 8.05
C ASN A 161 -12.82 12.56 7.18
N PHE A 162 -12.63 12.71 5.87
CA PHE A 162 -13.67 13.24 4.99
C PHE A 162 -14.69 12.19 4.54
N TYR A 163 -14.28 10.94 4.33
CA TYR A 163 -15.08 9.94 3.63
C TYR A 163 -15.38 8.68 4.45
N CYS A 164 -14.64 8.43 5.53
CA CYS A 164 -14.92 7.32 6.44
C CYS A 164 -15.69 7.78 7.67
N TYR A 165 -15.17 8.77 8.38
CA TYR A 165 -15.76 9.30 9.60
C TYR A 165 -15.76 10.82 9.55
N PRO A 166 -16.80 11.47 8.97
CA PRO A 166 -16.90 12.91 9.02
C PRO A 166 -16.80 13.33 10.49
N ILE A 167 -15.76 14.09 10.88
CA ILE A 167 -15.60 14.57 12.27
C ILE A 167 -16.85 15.33 12.75
N ALA A 168 -17.64 15.89 11.83
CA ALA A 168 -18.95 16.50 12.09
C ALA A 168 -19.97 15.53 12.73
N THR A 169 -19.92 14.23 12.40
CA THR A 169 -20.77 13.19 12.99
C THR A 169 -20.26 12.68 14.34
N ILE A 170 -18.94 12.64 14.55
CA ILE A 170 -18.36 12.24 15.85
C ILE A 170 -18.64 13.31 16.91
N LEU A 171 -18.45 14.59 16.59
CA LEU A 171 -18.71 15.70 17.53
C LEU A 171 -20.19 15.91 17.87
N THR A 172 -21.12 15.40 17.05
CA THR A 172 -22.56 15.45 17.35
C THR A 172 -23.03 14.28 18.19
N GLN A 173 -22.34 13.13 18.17
CA GLN A 173 -22.62 12.00 19.07
C GLN A 173 -22.22 12.26 20.53
N PHE A 174 -21.24 13.14 20.79
CA PHE A 174 -20.86 13.56 22.15
C PHE A 174 -21.69 14.71 22.71
N LYS A 175 -22.75 15.15 22.01
CA LYS A 175 -23.66 16.22 22.44
C LYS A 175 -24.96 15.72 23.08
N HIS A 176 -25.08 14.42 23.34
CA HIS A 176 -26.22 13.83 24.06
C HIS A 176 -25.81 13.31 25.43
#